data_AF-A0A497NYN5-F1
#
_entry.id   AF-A0A497NYN5-F1
#
_cell.length_a   1.000
_cell.length_b   1.000
_cell.length_c   1.000
_cell.angle_alpha   90.00
_cell.angle_beta   90.00
_cell.angle_gamma   90.00
#
_symmetry.space_group_name_H-M   'P 1'
#
loop_
_entity.id
_entity.type
_entity.pdbx_description
1 polymer ?
#
loop_
_entity_poly.entity_id
_entity_poly.type
_entity_poly.pdbx_seq_one_letter_code
_entity_poly.pdbx_strand_id
1 'polypeptide(L)'
;YFAFLNKREFEDFQRLTAEIGKEIARINARTKTTTENQKMFTAYMTHKLERLLLKRARIRKKAEDKIRVFSHILSSISIRPLIVFCEDHEQLNEIKTILKNKVGSFLVYTSKMSLWQRNKTLDMFRKGNSDILLAIRCLDEGLDVPECRGCIIVASSSSTREFIQRRGRILRGLKGKTAVLCDIIVFPPEVRGAREVEAAETLIRHELVRMRQLVQAAENEWEVRNKIRKELTRYGLEDLANL
;
A
#
# COMPACT_ATOMS: atom_id res chain seq x y z
N TYR A 1 3.75 8.20 5.42
CA TYR A 1 3.13 9.45 4.94
C TYR A 1 1.64 9.21 4.77
N PHE A 2 0.80 10.18 5.13
CA PHE A 2 -0.65 10.01 5.10
C PHE A 2 -1.23 10.56 3.80
N ALA A 3 -1.99 9.74 3.09
CA ALA A 3 -2.94 10.13 2.06
C ALA A 3 -4.35 10.00 2.64
N PHE A 4 -5.27 10.86 2.25
CA PHE A 4 -6.64 10.86 2.77
C PHE A 4 -7.63 10.48 1.69
N LEU A 5 -8.61 9.64 2.03
CA LEU A 5 -9.77 9.44 1.17
C LEU A 5 -10.56 10.75 1.07
N ASN A 6 -10.97 11.11 -0.14
CA ASN A 6 -11.94 12.18 -0.32
C ASN A 6 -13.34 11.72 0.16
N LYS A 7 -14.28 12.66 0.25
CA LYS A 7 -15.64 12.39 0.75
C LYS A 7 -16.33 11.24 -0.01
N ARG A 8 -16.25 11.25 -1.34
CA ARG A 8 -16.86 10.24 -2.21
C ARG A 8 -16.23 8.86 -2.02
N GLU A 9 -14.90 8.79 -2.01
CA GLU A 9 -14.16 7.55 -1.77
C GLU A 9 -14.51 6.94 -0.41
N PHE A 10 -14.64 7.79 0.61
CA PHE A 10 -14.98 7.35 1.97
C PHE A 10 -16.44 6.90 2.09
N GLU A 11 -17.39 7.59 1.47
CA GLU A 11 -18.80 7.15 1.38
C GLU A 11 -18.91 5.77 0.70
N ASP A 12 -18.17 5.56 -0.39
CA ASP A 12 -18.10 4.26 -1.06
C ASP A 12 -17.49 3.18 -0.15
N PHE A 13 -16.45 3.53 0.62
CA PHE A 13 -15.81 2.62 1.57
C PHE A 13 -16.78 2.22 2.70
N GLN A 14 -17.52 3.19 3.24
CA GLN A 14 -18.51 2.97 4.28
C GLN A 14 -19.64 2.05 3.78
N ARG A 15 -20.20 2.34 2.60
CA ARG A 15 -21.23 1.51 1.98
C ARG A 15 -20.77 0.07 1.80
N LEU A 16 -19.58 -0.14 1.23
CA LEU A 16 -19.03 -1.48 1.02
C LEU A 16 -18.76 -2.20 2.36
N THR A 17 -18.29 -1.49 3.38
CA THR A 17 -18.08 -2.06 4.72
C THR A 17 -19.39 -2.55 5.33
N ALA A 18 -20.47 -1.77 5.21
CA ALA A 18 -21.80 -2.17 5.66
C ALA A 18 -22.34 -3.37 4.86
N GLU A 19 -22.15 -3.41 3.54
CA GLU A 19 -22.54 -4.55 2.70
C GLU A 19 -21.79 -5.83 3.06
N ILE A 20 -20.47 -5.72 3.29
CA ILE A 20 -19.63 -6.84 3.72
C ILE A 20 -20.11 -7.39 5.07
N GLY A 21 -20.38 -6.51 6.05
CA GLY A 21 -20.88 -6.92 7.36
C GLY A 21 -22.21 -7.69 7.27
N LYS A 22 -23.16 -7.19 6.46
CA LYS A 22 -24.43 -7.87 6.20
C LYS A 22 -24.23 -9.23 5.53
N GLU A 23 -23.30 -9.33 4.60
CA GLU A 23 -23.02 -10.57 3.89
C GLU A 23 -22.39 -11.63 4.81
N ILE A 24 -21.42 -11.25 5.64
CA ILE A 24 -20.80 -12.12 6.64
C ILE A 24 -21.86 -12.63 7.64
N ALA A 25 -22.73 -11.74 8.14
CA ALA A 25 -23.81 -12.13 9.04
C ALA A 25 -24.77 -13.14 8.40
N ARG A 26 -25.11 -12.98 7.11
CA ARG A 26 -25.95 -13.92 6.35
C ARG A 26 -25.28 -15.28 6.17
N ILE A 27 -23.98 -15.31 5.88
CA ILE A 27 -23.21 -16.56 5.75
C ILE A 27 -23.20 -17.30 7.09
N ASN A 28 -22.86 -16.59 8.18
CA ASN A 28 -22.77 -17.17 9.53
C ASN A 28 -24.11 -17.68 10.07
N ALA A 29 -25.23 -17.02 9.75
CA ALA A 29 -26.55 -17.46 10.17
C ALA A 29 -26.96 -18.78 9.49
N ARG A 30 -26.51 -19.02 8.25
CA ARG A 30 -26.92 -20.18 7.45
C ARG A 30 -25.97 -21.38 7.56
N THR A 31 -24.69 -21.18 7.89
CA THR A 31 -23.74 -22.28 8.12
C THR A 31 -24.08 -23.17 9.33
N LYS A 32 -25.00 -22.74 10.21
CA LYS A 32 -25.51 -23.54 11.34
C LYS A 32 -26.60 -24.56 10.97
N THR A 33 -27.03 -24.63 9.72
CA THR A 33 -28.15 -25.49 9.25
C THR A 33 -27.78 -26.21 7.95
N THR A 34 -27.80 -27.55 7.93
CA THR A 34 -27.30 -28.44 6.84
C THR A 34 -28.18 -28.47 5.57
N THR A 35 -27.57 -28.70 4.39
CA THR A 35 -27.82 -29.75 3.34
C THR A 35 -27.49 -29.23 1.92
N GLU A 36 -27.00 -30.12 1.05
CA GLU A 36 -26.34 -29.96 -0.28
C GLU A 36 -26.63 -28.74 -1.17
N ASN A 37 -27.87 -28.20 -1.22
CA ASN A 37 -28.17 -26.91 -1.88
C ASN A 37 -27.37 -25.72 -1.34
N GLN A 38 -26.80 -25.91 -0.15
CA GLN A 38 -25.91 -24.98 0.51
C GLN A 38 -24.55 -24.83 -0.18
N LYS A 39 -24.02 -25.83 -0.92
CA LYS A 39 -22.70 -25.72 -1.56
C LYS A 39 -22.70 -24.63 -2.64
N MET A 40 -23.68 -24.67 -3.55
CA MET A 40 -23.79 -23.68 -4.63
C MET A 40 -24.16 -22.29 -4.08
N PHE A 41 -25.07 -22.21 -3.11
CA PHE A 41 -25.41 -20.95 -2.44
C PHE A 41 -24.22 -20.36 -1.66
N THR A 42 -23.50 -21.18 -0.89
CA THR A 42 -22.31 -20.76 -0.13
C THR A 42 -21.20 -20.34 -1.07
N ALA A 43 -20.97 -21.05 -2.18
CA ALA A 43 -20.04 -20.64 -3.22
C ALA A 43 -20.42 -19.27 -3.80
N TYR A 44 -21.70 -19.05 -4.13
CA TYR A 44 -22.18 -17.75 -4.62
C TYR A 44 -21.97 -16.62 -3.61
N MET A 45 -22.34 -16.83 -2.34
CA MET A 45 -22.17 -15.84 -1.28
C MET A 45 -20.69 -15.57 -1.00
N THR A 46 -19.84 -16.60 -1.09
CA THR A 46 -18.39 -16.47 -0.99
C THR A 46 -17.83 -15.63 -2.14
N HIS A 47 -18.26 -15.88 -3.38
CA HIS A 47 -17.87 -15.07 -4.54
C HIS A 47 -18.37 -13.62 -4.44
N LYS A 48 -19.58 -13.40 -3.92
CA LYS A 48 -20.11 -12.06 -3.70
C LYS A 48 -19.31 -11.32 -2.63
N LEU A 49 -19.02 -11.97 -1.50
CA LEU A 49 -18.19 -11.43 -0.43
C LEU A 49 -16.79 -11.11 -0.94
N GLU A 50 -16.17 -12.02 -1.68
CA GLU A 50 -14.86 -11.83 -2.32
C GLU A 50 -14.87 -10.58 -3.22
N ARG A 51 -15.89 -10.46 -4.08
CA ARG A 51 -16.05 -9.27 -4.94
C ARG A 51 -16.20 -7.99 -4.14
N LEU A 52 -16.96 -7.99 -3.05
CA LEU A 52 -17.12 -6.82 -2.18
C LEU A 52 -15.81 -6.44 -1.49
N LEU A 53 -15.07 -7.43 -0.99
CA LEU A 53 -13.74 -7.24 -0.39
C LEU A 53 -12.75 -6.65 -1.39
N LEU A 54 -12.74 -7.16 -2.64
CA LEU A 54 -11.90 -6.64 -3.73
C LEU A 54 -12.28 -5.19 -4.08
N LYS A 55 -13.58 -4.89 -4.19
CA LYS A 55 -14.06 -3.52 -4.43
C LYS A 55 -13.62 -2.58 -3.31
N ARG A 56 -13.77 -2.98 -2.04
CA ARG A 56 -13.38 -2.16 -0.89
C ARG A 56 -11.87 -1.94 -0.84
N ALA A 57 -11.08 -2.98 -1.11
CA ALA A 57 -9.63 -2.86 -1.19
C ALA A 57 -9.19 -1.91 -2.32
N ARG A 58 -9.92 -1.89 -3.44
CA ARG A 58 -9.62 -1.01 -4.58
C ARG A 58 -9.67 0.47 -4.21
N ILE A 59 -10.62 0.90 -3.36
CA ILE A 59 -10.74 2.30 -2.91
C ILE A 59 -9.41 2.76 -2.31
N ARG A 60 -8.89 2.02 -1.35
CA ARG A 60 -7.61 2.35 -0.73
C ARG A 60 -6.44 2.30 -1.72
N LYS A 61 -6.41 1.30 -2.59
CA LYS A 61 -5.35 1.15 -3.59
C LYS A 61 -5.30 2.35 -4.55
N LYS A 62 -6.48 2.89 -4.89
CA LYS A 62 -6.71 3.96 -5.87
C LYS A 62 -7.00 5.33 -5.26
N ALA A 63 -6.79 5.49 -3.96
CA ALA A 63 -6.99 6.75 -3.27
C ALA A 63 -6.27 7.90 -4.01
N GLU A 64 -7.03 8.88 -4.48
CA GLU A 64 -6.54 9.96 -5.35
C GLU A 64 -5.39 10.74 -4.71
N ASP A 65 -5.50 10.98 -3.39
CA ASP A 65 -4.55 11.79 -2.63
C ASP A 65 -3.12 11.20 -2.60
N LYS A 66 -2.96 9.91 -2.91
CA LYS A 66 -1.64 9.27 -3.01
C LYS A 66 -0.72 9.96 -4.01
N ILE A 67 -1.27 10.47 -5.11
CA ILE A 67 -0.49 11.11 -6.17
C ILE A 67 0.08 12.46 -5.68
N ARG A 68 -0.72 13.23 -4.94
CA ARG A 68 -0.26 14.44 -4.26
C ARG A 68 0.82 14.11 -3.23
N VAL A 69 0.59 13.10 -2.39
CA VAL A 69 1.54 12.68 -1.35
C VAL A 69 2.86 12.17 -1.96
N PHE A 70 2.80 11.36 -3.03
CA PHE A 70 3.99 10.93 -3.77
C PHE A 70 4.79 12.14 -4.28
N SER A 71 4.11 13.09 -4.91
CA SER A 71 4.72 14.33 -5.41
C SER A 71 5.42 15.12 -4.30
N HIS A 72 4.84 15.16 -3.10
CA HIS A 72 5.43 15.80 -1.92
C HIS A 72 6.66 15.04 -1.41
N ILE A 73 6.58 13.71 -1.26
CA ILE A 73 7.71 12.87 -0.84
C ILE A 73 8.88 13.04 -1.80
N LEU A 74 8.62 12.95 -3.11
CA LEU A 74 9.65 13.06 -4.15
C LEU A 74 10.42 14.39 -4.09
N SER A 75 9.73 15.48 -3.74
CA SER A 75 10.34 16.80 -3.55
C SER A 75 11.03 16.97 -2.19
N SER A 76 10.66 16.18 -1.19
CA SER A 76 11.18 16.30 0.17
C SER A 76 12.41 15.43 0.42
N ILE A 77 12.61 14.36 -0.35
CA ILE A 77 13.73 13.43 -0.17
C ILE A 77 14.75 13.52 -1.32
N SER A 78 16.02 13.72 -0.97
CA SER A 78 17.15 13.74 -1.90
C SER A 78 17.83 12.37 -2.06
N ILE A 79 17.34 11.34 -1.37
CA ILE A 79 17.96 10.00 -1.33
C ILE A 79 17.83 9.31 -2.69
N ARG A 80 18.96 8.85 -3.24
CA ARG A 80 19.09 8.12 -4.50
C ARG A 80 20.21 7.08 -4.38
N PRO A 81 20.22 5.93 -5.07
CA PRO A 81 19.20 5.45 -5.99
C PRO A 81 17.89 5.13 -5.25
N LEU A 82 16.77 5.41 -5.91
CA LEU A 82 15.42 5.36 -5.37
C LEU A 82 14.58 4.37 -6.17
N ILE A 83 13.89 3.46 -5.48
CA ILE A 83 12.86 2.62 -6.11
C ILE A 83 11.48 3.14 -5.73
N VAL A 84 10.57 3.21 -6.70
CA VAL A 84 9.18 3.60 -6.51
C VAL A 84 8.28 2.41 -6.87
N PHE A 85 7.51 1.93 -5.89
CA PHE A 85 6.57 0.82 -6.09
C PHE A 85 5.15 1.29 -6.31
N CYS A 86 4.59 0.89 -7.44
CA CYS A 86 3.22 1.14 -7.85
C CYS A 86 2.36 -0.12 -7.78
N GLU A 87 1.06 0.10 -7.61
CA GLU A 87 0.06 -0.95 -7.55
C GLU A 87 -0.17 -1.60 -8.92
N ASP A 88 -0.32 -0.80 -9.97
CA ASP A 88 -0.64 -1.25 -11.33
C ASP A 88 -0.21 -0.23 -12.41
N HIS A 89 -0.55 -0.51 -13.66
CA HIS A 89 -0.16 0.31 -14.81
C HIS A 89 -0.81 1.70 -14.83
N GLU A 90 -2.02 1.83 -14.28
CA GLU A 90 -2.70 3.12 -14.21
C GLU A 90 -1.94 4.03 -13.23
N GLN A 91 -1.66 3.54 -12.02
CA GLN A 91 -0.88 4.31 -11.04
C GLN A 91 0.56 4.60 -11.53
N LEU A 92 1.17 3.65 -12.25
CA LEU A 92 2.47 3.87 -12.88
C LEU A 92 2.44 5.01 -13.90
N ASN A 93 1.36 5.15 -14.69
CA ASN A 93 1.26 6.24 -15.65
C ASN A 93 1.10 7.61 -14.98
N GLU A 94 0.34 7.69 -13.88
CA GLU A 94 0.23 8.91 -13.08
C GLU A 94 1.59 9.34 -12.51
N ILE A 95 2.32 8.38 -11.93
CA ILE A 95 3.65 8.62 -11.37
C ILE A 95 4.67 8.97 -12.46
N LYS A 96 4.60 8.35 -13.64
CA LYS A 96 5.43 8.71 -14.80
C LYS A 96 5.31 10.18 -15.15
N THR A 97 4.09 10.72 -15.18
CA THR A 97 3.85 12.14 -15.49
C THR A 97 4.58 13.04 -14.47
N ILE A 98 4.51 12.70 -13.18
CA ILE A 98 5.21 13.45 -12.13
C ILE A 98 6.73 13.34 -12.30
N LEU A 99 7.25 12.13 -12.52
CA LEU A 99 8.69 11.91 -12.66
C LEU A 99 9.26 12.61 -13.91
N LYS A 100 8.55 12.59 -15.04
CA LYS A 100 8.94 13.32 -16.25
C LYS A 100 9.08 14.82 -15.96
N ASN A 101 8.11 15.40 -15.25
CA ASN A 101 8.08 16.83 -14.98
C ASN A 101 9.11 17.27 -13.92
N LYS A 102 9.38 16.43 -12.91
CA LYS A 102 10.23 16.80 -11.76
C LYS A 102 11.68 16.31 -11.83
N VAL A 103 11.95 15.23 -12.57
CA VAL A 103 13.25 14.54 -12.57
C VAL A 103 13.80 14.32 -13.97
N GLY A 104 12.94 14.09 -14.96
CA GLY A 104 13.33 13.90 -16.36
C GLY A 104 13.77 12.49 -16.73
N SER A 105 14.66 11.86 -15.95
CA SER A 105 15.16 10.50 -16.19
C SER A 105 14.72 9.50 -15.11
N PHE A 106 14.13 8.37 -15.53
CA PHE A 106 13.79 7.23 -14.70
C PHE A 106 13.69 5.96 -15.56
N LEU A 107 13.90 4.81 -14.94
CA LEU A 107 13.71 3.50 -15.54
C LEU A 107 12.38 2.91 -15.14
N VAL A 108 11.81 2.05 -16.00
CA VAL A 108 10.53 1.37 -15.75
C VAL A 108 10.76 -0.13 -15.73
N TYR A 109 10.26 -0.79 -14.69
CA TYR A 109 10.38 -2.23 -14.51
C TYR A 109 9.00 -2.84 -14.27
N THR A 110 8.52 -3.64 -15.22
CA THR A 110 7.18 -4.27 -15.12
C THR A 110 7.23 -5.72 -15.54
N SER A 111 6.32 -6.54 -15.03
CA SER A 111 6.20 -7.96 -15.40
C SER A 111 5.82 -8.17 -16.87
N LYS A 112 5.34 -7.13 -17.57
CA LYS A 112 5.08 -7.17 -19.02
C LYS A 112 6.36 -7.13 -19.88
N MET A 113 7.51 -6.83 -19.28
CA MET A 113 8.79 -6.78 -19.99
C MET A 113 9.39 -8.18 -20.15
N SER A 114 10.05 -8.42 -21.28
CA SER A 114 10.78 -9.66 -21.49
C SER A 114 11.90 -9.82 -20.45
N LEU A 115 12.37 -11.05 -20.23
CA LEU A 115 13.48 -11.30 -19.30
C LEU A 115 14.73 -10.48 -19.67
N TRP A 116 15.03 -10.37 -20.97
CA TRP A 116 16.14 -9.56 -21.47
C TRP A 116 15.95 -8.07 -21.14
N GLN A 117 14.77 -7.50 -21.38
CA GLN A 117 14.47 -6.11 -21.06
C GLN A 117 14.58 -5.83 -19.55
N ARG A 118 14.09 -6.74 -18.72
CA ARG A 118 14.20 -6.65 -17.26
C ARG A 118 15.66 -6.65 -16.82
N ASN A 119 16.46 -7.60 -17.30
CA ASN A 119 17.90 -7.68 -16.96
C ASN A 119 18.66 -6.44 -17.41
N LYS A 120 18.42 -5.95 -18.63
CA LYS A 120 19.04 -4.72 -19.14
C LYS A 120 18.67 -3.50 -18.29
N THR A 121 17.40 -3.39 -17.90
CA THR A 121 16.92 -2.26 -17.07
C THR A 121 17.58 -2.27 -15.69
N LEU A 122 17.72 -3.45 -15.06
CA LEU A 122 18.40 -3.56 -13.77
C LEU A 122 19.89 -3.28 -13.89
N ASP A 123 20.54 -3.76 -14.94
CA ASP A 123 21.95 -3.45 -15.21
C ASP A 123 22.17 -1.93 -15.36
N MET A 124 21.31 -1.25 -16.12
CA MET A 124 21.33 0.22 -16.24
C MET A 124 21.14 0.93 -14.89
N PHE A 125 20.22 0.44 -14.05
CA PHE A 125 20.00 1.01 -12.73
C PHE A 125 21.23 0.82 -11.82
N ARG A 126 21.81 -0.39 -11.81
CA ARG A 126 23.02 -0.71 -11.02
C ARG A 126 24.24 0.10 -11.45
N LYS A 127 24.36 0.38 -12.75
CA LYS A 127 25.43 1.21 -13.33
C LYS A 127 25.23 2.71 -13.12
N GLY A 128 24.12 3.13 -12.52
CA GLY A 128 23.82 4.54 -12.26
C GLY A 128 23.37 5.33 -13.49
N ASN A 129 22.91 4.66 -14.56
CA ASN A 129 22.35 5.36 -15.73
C ASN A 129 21.05 6.11 -15.40
N SER A 130 20.39 5.75 -14.31
CA SER A 130 19.25 6.47 -13.77
C SER A 130 19.13 6.24 -12.27
N ASP A 131 18.81 7.30 -11.53
CA ASP A 131 18.69 7.27 -10.09
C ASP A 131 17.32 6.83 -9.59
N ILE A 132 16.34 6.63 -10.49
CA ILE A 132 14.98 6.24 -10.13
C ILE A 132 14.53 5.02 -10.94
N LEU A 133 14.07 3.97 -10.25
CA LEU A 133 13.45 2.79 -10.83
C LEU A 133 11.96 2.74 -10.42
N LEU A 134 11.08 2.84 -11.40
CA LEU A 134 9.63 2.75 -11.23
C LEU A 134 9.15 1.33 -11.51
N ALA A 135 8.58 0.65 -10.52
CA ALA A 135 8.22 -0.76 -10.61
C ALA A 135 6.77 -1.08 -10.22
N ILE A 136 6.14 -2.06 -10.90
CA ILE A 136 4.79 -2.58 -10.56
C ILE A 136 4.86 -4.04 -10.17
N ARG A 137 4.53 -4.41 -8.93
CA ARG A 137 4.31 -5.83 -8.52
C ARG A 137 5.37 -6.85 -8.97
N CYS A 138 6.58 -6.41 -9.38
CA CYS A 138 7.64 -7.33 -9.83
C CYS A 138 8.55 -7.77 -8.70
N LEU A 139 8.14 -7.46 -7.48
CA LEU A 139 8.89 -7.79 -6.31
C LEU A 139 8.91 -9.31 -6.13
N ASP A 140 7.76 -9.97 -6.26
CA ASP A 140 7.59 -11.41 -6.06
C ASP A 140 8.53 -12.31 -6.91
N GLU A 141 9.12 -11.78 -7.99
CA GLU A 141 10.03 -12.49 -8.90
C GLU A 141 11.50 -12.51 -8.45
N GLY A 142 11.83 -11.90 -7.31
CA GLY A 142 13.18 -11.91 -6.75
C GLY A 142 14.06 -10.74 -7.20
N LEU A 143 13.45 -9.56 -7.41
CA LEU A 143 14.14 -8.30 -7.64
C LEU A 143 15.16 -8.02 -6.53
N ASP A 144 16.46 -8.08 -6.84
CA ASP A 144 17.58 -7.83 -5.92
C ASP A 144 18.37 -6.60 -6.39
N VAL A 145 18.33 -5.54 -5.59
CA VAL A 145 18.87 -4.21 -5.93
C VAL A 145 19.55 -3.61 -4.70
N PRO A 146 20.72 -4.15 -4.28
CA PRO A 146 21.42 -3.70 -3.08
C PRO A 146 21.96 -2.26 -3.18
N GLU A 147 22.02 -1.69 -4.38
CA GLU A 147 22.45 -0.32 -4.64
C GLU A 147 21.39 0.71 -4.21
N CYS A 148 20.14 0.27 -3.99
CA CYS A 148 19.04 1.12 -3.59
C CYS A 148 19.28 1.71 -2.18
N ARG A 149 19.18 3.05 -2.07
CA ARG A 149 19.27 3.76 -0.78
C ARG A 149 17.92 4.21 -0.26
N GLY A 150 16.91 4.27 -1.11
CA GLY A 150 15.57 4.72 -0.74
C GLY A 150 14.45 4.00 -1.48
N CYS A 151 13.32 3.83 -0.84
CA CYS A 151 12.14 3.20 -1.43
C CYS A 151 10.89 4.00 -1.11
N ILE A 152 10.08 4.31 -2.12
CA ILE A 152 8.73 4.87 -1.94
C ILE A 152 7.71 3.81 -2.31
N ILE A 153 6.85 3.43 -1.35
CA ILE A 153 5.72 2.55 -1.58
C ILE A 153 4.46 3.39 -1.76
N VAL A 154 3.93 3.42 -2.99
CA VAL A 154 2.63 4.04 -3.30
C VAL A 154 1.50 2.99 -3.32
N ALA A 155 1.86 1.74 -3.57
CA ALA A 155 0.94 0.60 -3.51
C ALA A 155 0.37 0.39 -2.09
N SER A 156 -0.87 -0.11 -2.00
CA SER A 156 -1.47 -0.50 -0.71
C SER A 156 -1.69 -2.01 -0.66
N SER A 157 -0.67 -2.77 -1.05
CA SER A 157 -0.69 -4.23 -1.04
C SER A 157 0.08 -4.79 0.15
N SER A 158 -0.52 -5.75 0.85
CA SER A 158 0.14 -6.56 1.88
C SER A 158 1.31 -7.36 1.33
N SER A 159 1.24 -7.79 0.06
CA SER A 159 2.30 -8.55 -0.61
C SER A 159 3.60 -7.76 -0.76
N THR A 160 3.51 -6.44 -0.99
CA THR A 160 4.69 -5.56 -1.08
C THR A 160 5.50 -5.56 0.22
N ARG A 161 4.84 -5.71 1.36
CA ARG A 161 5.46 -5.73 2.69
C ARG A 161 6.07 -7.08 3.04
N GLU A 162 5.32 -8.17 2.85
CA GLU A 162 5.87 -9.53 2.98
C GLU A 162 7.11 -9.67 2.11
N PHE A 163 7.11 -9.02 0.94
CA PHE A 163 8.25 -9.01 0.08
C PHE A 163 9.46 -8.21 0.62
N ILE A 164 9.26 -6.96 1.09
CA ILE A 164 10.36 -6.14 1.68
C ILE A 164 11.08 -6.93 2.78
N GLN A 165 10.34 -7.77 3.51
CA GLN A 165 10.89 -8.66 4.54
C GLN A 165 11.52 -9.95 3.98
N ARG A 166 10.80 -10.72 3.15
CA ARG A 166 11.29 -12.02 2.61
C ARG A 166 12.54 -11.85 1.78
N ARG A 167 12.67 -10.70 1.12
CA ARG A 167 13.87 -10.29 0.40
C ARG A 167 14.35 -9.00 1.02
N GLY A 168 14.77 -9.07 2.30
CA GLY A 168 15.63 -8.08 2.95
C GLY A 168 16.97 -7.83 2.24
N ARG A 169 17.04 -8.06 0.92
CA ARG A 169 18.11 -7.82 -0.04
C ARG A 169 17.94 -6.47 -0.78
N ILE A 170 16.72 -5.92 -0.88
CA ILE A 170 16.52 -4.54 -1.41
C ILE A 170 17.08 -3.49 -0.44
N LEU A 171 17.03 -3.75 0.87
CA LEU A 171 17.50 -2.83 1.91
C LEU A 171 18.69 -3.40 2.71
N ARG A 172 19.27 -4.56 2.30
CA ARG A 172 20.59 -4.96 2.81
C ARG A 172 21.59 -4.01 2.19
N GLY A 173 21.82 -2.92 2.90
CA GLY A 173 23.07 -2.22 2.80
C GLY A 173 24.21 -3.22 2.91
N LEU A 174 25.23 -3.03 2.06
CA LEU A 174 26.60 -3.33 2.45
C LEU A 174 26.78 -2.95 3.94
N LYS A 175 27.35 -3.84 4.76
CA LYS A 175 27.51 -3.67 6.22
C LYS A 175 27.62 -2.19 6.62
N GLY A 176 26.64 -1.68 7.38
CA GLY A 176 26.64 -0.32 7.91
C GLY A 176 25.88 0.75 7.10
N LYS A 177 25.06 0.40 6.10
CA LYS A 177 24.22 1.38 5.38
C LYS A 177 22.73 1.22 5.72
N THR A 178 22.12 2.29 6.24
CA THR A 178 20.67 2.43 6.46
C THR A 178 19.98 2.90 5.18
N ALA A 179 18.85 2.30 4.83
CA ALA A 179 18.02 2.69 3.69
C ALA A 179 16.72 3.36 4.17
N VAL A 180 16.22 4.34 3.43
CA VAL A 180 15.02 5.10 3.81
C VAL A 180 13.79 4.55 3.11
N LEU A 181 12.79 4.15 3.90
CA LEU A 181 11.51 3.65 3.40
C LEU A 181 10.40 4.68 3.64
N CYS A 182 9.75 5.11 2.56
CA CYS A 182 8.59 5.98 2.59
C CYS A 182 7.34 5.20 2.19
N ASP A 183 6.53 4.79 3.16
CA ASP A 183 5.24 4.14 2.92
C ASP A 183 4.11 5.18 2.88
N ILE A 184 3.25 5.13 1.87
CA ILE A 184 2.04 5.94 1.76
C ILE A 184 0.87 5.11 2.29
N ILE A 185 0.30 5.58 3.40
CA ILE A 185 -0.82 4.93 4.09
C ILE A 185 -2.07 5.79 3.93
N VAL A 186 -3.23 5.15 3.82
CA VAL A 186 -4.48 5.82 3.50
C VAL A 186 -5.37 5.95 4.72
N PHE A 187 -5.73 7.18 5.06
CA PHE A 187 -6.57 7.53 6.19
C PHE A 187 -7.96 7.98 5.70
N PRO A 188 -9.00 7.84 6.53
CA PRO A 188 -10.31 8.44 6.25
C PRO A 188 -10.22 9.98 6.30
N PRO A 189 -11.19 10.72 5.74
CA PRO A 189 -11.33 12.14 6.04
C PRO A 189 -11.70 12.35 7.52
N GLU A 190 -11.63 13.60 8.00
CA GLU A 190 -12.16 13.94 9.32
C GLU A 190 -13.68 13.67 9.35
N VAL A 191 -14.12 12.87 10.33
CA VAL A 191 -15.50 12.39 10.43
C VAL A 191 -16.05 12.65 11.82
N ARG A 192 -17.38 12.78 11.92
CA ARG A 192 -18.06 13.07 13.20
C ARG A 192 -19.25 12.16 13.47
N GLY A 193 -19.82 11.50 12.45
CA GLY A 193 -20.93 10.57 12.64
C GLY A 193 -20.49 9.23 13.20
N ALA A 194 -21.25 8.64 14.12
CA ALA A 194 -20.90 7.35 14.75
C ALA A 194 -20.62 6.23 13.73
N ARG A 195 -21.44 6.12 12.66
CA ARG A 195 -21.22 5.15 11.57
C ARG A 195 -20.00 5.46 10.72
N GLU A 196 -19.61 6.72 10.63
CA GLU A 196 -18.40 7.14 9.92
C GLU A 196 -17.17 6.78 10.75
N VAL A 197 -17.22 6.98 12.06
CA VAL A 197 -16.14 6.60 13.01
C VAL A 197 -15.86 5.09 12.94
N GLU A 198 -16.89 4.25 12.91
CA GLU A 198 -16.72 2.78 12.79
C GLU A 198 -16.03 2.37 11.46
N ALA A 199 -16.44 2.98 10.35
CA ALA A 199 -15.82 2.75 9.05
C ALA A 199 -14.38 3.29 8.99
N ALA A 200 -14.14 4.47 9.58
CA ALA A 200 -12.83 5.08 9.72
C ALA A 200 -11.87 4.18 10.52
N GLU A 201 -12.32 3.68 11.67
CA GLU A 201 -11.56 2.75 12.51
C GLU A 201 -11.22 1.47 11.74
N THR A 202 -12.17 0.92 10.98
CA THR A 202 -11.92 -0.27 10.14
C THR A 202 -10.82 -0.01 9.11
N LEU A 203 -10.87 1.13 8.41
CA LEU A 203 -9.83 1.51 7.44
C LEU A 203 -8.46 1.66 8.13
N ILE A 204 -8.43 2.38 9.26
CA ILE A 204 -7.23 2.65 10.05
C ILE A 204 -6.60 1.35 10.52
N ARG A 205 -7.36 0.45 11.16
CA ARG A 205 -6.86 -0.84 11.65
C ARG A 205 -6.21 -1.66 10.54
N HIS A 206 -6.81 -1.68 9.35
CA HIS A 206 -6.25 -2.37 8.19
C HIS A 206 -4.89 -1.81 7.78
N GLU A 207 -4.73 -0.48 7.76
CA GLU A 207 -3.45 0.16 7.43
C GLU A 207 -2.41 -0.02 8.54
N LEU A 208 -2.79 0.12 9.81
CA LEU A 208 -1.90 -0.09 10.96
C LEU A 208 -1.37 -1.53 11.00
N VAL A 209 -2.23 -2.53 10.75
CA VAL A 209 -1.80 -3.92 10.62
C VAL A 209 -0.79 -4.07 9.50
N ARG A 210 -0.99 -3.41 8.35
CA ARG A 210 -0.06 -3.38 7.21
C ARG A 210 1.28 -2.74 7.55
N MET A 211 1.32 -1.77 8.46
CA MET A 211 2.53 -1.04 8.80
C MET A 211 3.35 -1.72 9.90
N ARG A 212 2.70 -2.41 10.83
CA ARG A 212 3.26 -2.92 12.10
C ARG A 212 4.70 -3.45 11.99
N GLN A 213 4.97 -4.34 11.04
CA GLN A 213 6.24 -5.04 10.91
C GLN A 213 7.32 -4.16 10.25
N LEU A 214 6.93 -3.18 9.42
CA LEU A 214 7.89 -2.21 8.89
C LEU A 214 8.30 -1.24 9.99
N VAL A 215 7.35 -0.80 10.81
CA VAL A 215 7.60 0.11 11.94
C VAL A 215 8.45 -0.56 13.02
N GLN A 216 8.13 -1.81 13.39
CA GLN A 216 8.91 -2.60 14.36
C GLN A 216 10.36 -2.91 13.90
N ALA A 217 10.64 -2.82 12.60
CA ALA A 217 11.97 -3.04 12.04
C ALA A 217 12.72 -1.73 11.74
N ALA A 218 12.10 -0.57 11.98
CA ALA A 218 12.67 0.73 11.64
C ALA A 218 13.55 1.27 12.76
N GLU A 219 14.71 1.84 12.42
CA GLU A 219 15.60 2.52 13.39
C GLU A 219 14.89 3.70 14.09
N ASN A 220 13.98 4.38 13.39
CA ASN A 220 13.20 5.49 13.92
C ASN A 220 11.77 5.09 14.32
N GLU A 221 11.58 3.86 14.80
CA GLU A 221 10.30 3.30 15.23
C GLU A 221 9.49 4.27 16.12
N TRP A 222 10.13 4.83 17.15
CA TRP A 222 9.47 5.73 18.11
C TRP A 222 8.91 6.99 17.45
N GLU A 223 9.67 7.63 16.55
CA GLU A 223 9.23 8.82 15.81
C GLU A 223 8.03 8.50 14.92
N VAL A 224 8.07 7.34 14.24
CA VAL A 224 6.99 6.89 13.36
C VAL A 224 5.73 6.59 14.18
N ARG A 225 5.85 5.89 15.31
CA ARG A 225 4.73 5.62 16.24
C ARG A 225 4.10 6.91 16.75
N ASN A 226 4.89 7.91 17.15
CA ASN A 226 4.37 9.19 17.63
C ASN A 226 3.67 9.99 16.53
N LYS A 227 4.21 9.97 15.31
CA LYS A 227 3.56 10.59 14.15
C LYS A 227 2.20 9.95 13.87
N ILE A 228 2.09 8.63 13.98
CA ILE A 228 0.83 7.89 13.83
C ILE A 228 -0.12 8.24 14.96
N ARG A 229 0.33 8.20 16.22
CA ARG A 229 -0.49 8.54 17.39
C ARG A 229 -1.12 9.93 17.26
N LYS A 230 -0.32 10.93 16.87
CA LYS A 230 -0.81 12.30 16.65
C LYS A 230 -1.92 12.38 15.61
N GLU A 231 -1.82 11.63 14.52
CA GLU A 231 -2.91 11.60 13.53
C GLU A 231 -4.13 10.81 14.02
N LEU A 232 -3.95 9.78 14.83
CA LEU A 232 -5.05 8.99 15.39
C LEU A 232 -5.89 9.77 16.42
N THR A 233 -5.33 10.79 17.07
CA THR A 233 -6.06 11.70 17.97
C THR A 233 -7.27 12.35 17.31
N ARG A 234 -7.22 12.60 16.01
CA ARG A 234 -8.34 13.14 15.24
C ARG A 234 -9.58 12.23 15.22
N TYR A 235 -9.39 10.95 15.56
CA TYR A 235 -10.44 9.92 15.56
C TYR A 235 -10.72 9.36 16.95
N GLY A 236 -9.99 9.80 17.99
CA GLY A 236 -10.04 9.19 19.33
C GLY A 236 -9.53 7.74 19.34
N LEU A 237 -8.54 7.43 18.50
CA LEU A 237 -8.00 6.07 18.30
C LEU A 237 -6.50 5.96 18.66
N GLU A 238 -6.00 6.81 19.55
CA GLU A 238 -4.59 6.89 19.93
C GLU A 238 -4.01 5.56 20.41
N ASP A 239 -4.84 4.73 21.06
CA ASP A 239 -4.46 3.42 21.57
C ASP A 239 -4.02 2.46 20.45
N LEU A 240 -4.51 2.67 19.22
CA LEU A 240 -4.11 1.87 18.07
C LEU A 240 -2.67 2.14 17.60
N ALA A 241 -2.05 3.22 18.06
CA ALA A 241 -0.64 3.54 17.78
C ALA A 241 0.34 2.56 18.45
N ASN A 242 -0.14 1.72 19.36
CA ASN A 242 0.62 0.62 19.95
C ASN A 242 0.71 -0.53 18.93
N LEU A 243 1.45 -0.27 17.85
CA LEU A 243 1.75 -1.21 16.77
C LEU A 243 2.44 -2.47 17.29
#